data_AF-A0A0X5SFE3-F1
#
_entry.id   AF-A0A0X5SFE3-F1
#
_cell.length_a   1.000
_cell.length_b   1.000
_cell.length_c   1.000
_cell.angle_alpha   90.00
_cell.angle_beta   90.00
_cell.angle_gamma   90.00
#
_symmetry.space_group_name_H-M   'P 1'
#
loop_
_entity.id
_entity.type
_entity.pdbx_description
1 polymer ?
#
loop_
_entity_poly.entity_id
_entity_poly.type
_entity_poly.pdbx_seq_one_letter_code
_entity_poly.pdbx_strand_id
1 'polypeptide(L)'
;MSEKRPESIIVLISEVWRRIKLISSNHFFYIYFILIIVLAGTFGIWYVIFSSGESLWTRLLNNMNTINLVSFSVPLLATTIFDKLMVEKTSEELEEDCIPVQRWLKLGSLFMFIIITIFYGIGAGSGSVFSFWSFAAWSLSLLYWVLSNIENPNYSMNIDLKSSSGGTKIGSVDNLRRG
;
A
#
# COMPACT_ATOMS: atom_id res chain seq x y z
N MET A 1 -34.11 7.77 19.26
CA MET A 1 -33.30 8.99 19.35
C MET A 1 -31.94 8.64 18.76
N SER A 2 -31.70 8.98 17.49
CA SER A 2 -30.48 8.60 16.77
C SER A 2 -29.34 9.48 17.26
N GLU A 3 -28.42 8.90 18.03
CA GLU A 3 -27.13 9.52 18.32
C GLU A 3 -26.40 9.70 16.98
N LYS A 4 -26.42 10.94 16.47
CA LYS A 4 -25.52 11.38 15.41
C LYS A 4 -24.09 11.30 15.93
N ARG A 5 -23.46 10.13 15.83
CA ARG A 5 -22.01 10.00 15.97
C ARG A 5 -21.39 10.98 14.98
N PRO A 6 -20.42 11.82 15.40
CA PRO A 6 -19.84 12.80 14.52
C PRO A 6 -19.14 12.06 13.38
N GLU A 7 -19.73 12.14 12.17
CA GLU A 7 -19.19 11.70 10.87
C GLU A 7 -17.93 12.50 10.52
N SER A 8 -16.91 12.42 11.38
CA SER A 8 -15.86 13.41 11.46
C SER A 8 -14.53 12.89 10.95
N ILE A 9 -13.73 13.83 10.44
CA ILE A 9 -12.31 13.70 10.10
C ILE A 9 -11.52 12.92 11.18
N ILE A 10 -11.95 12.96 12.43
CA ILE A 10 -11.36 12.21 13.56
C ILE A 10 -11.39 10.70 13.29
N VAL A 11 -12.46 10.16 12.72
CA VAL A 11 -12.56 8.73 12.38
C VAL A 11 -11.53 8.38 11.30
N LEU A 12 -11.40 9.21 10.26
CA LEU A 12 -10.38 9.05 9.23
C LEU A 12 -8.96 9.07 9.81
N ILE A 13 -8.66 10.06 10.66
CA ILE A 13 -7.36 10.17 11.32
C ILE A 13 -7.09 8.96 12.20
N SER A 14 -8.07 8.51 12.99
CA SER A 14 -7.92 7.34 13.85
C SER A 14 -7.64 6.06 13.05
N GLU A 15 -8.27 5.94 11.88
CA GLU A 15 -8.15 4.78 11.01
C GLU A 15 -6.80 4.79 10.27
N VAL A 16 -6.36 5.94 9.76
CA VAL A 16 -5.00 6.12 9.21
C VAL A 16 -3.95 5.83 10.28
N TRP A 17 -4.13 6.34 11.49
CA TRP A 17 -3.21 6.11 12.60
C TRP A 17 -3.14 4.64 13.00
N ARG A 18 -4.28 3.94 13.04
CA ARG A 18 -4.35 2.50 13.27
C ARG A 18 -3.57 1.74 12.21
N ARG A 19 -3.75 2.08 10.92
CA ARG A 19 -2.99 1.48 9.80
C ARG A 19 -1.50 1.74 9.92
N ILE A 20 -1.07 2.94 10.30
CA ILE A 20 0.35 3.27 10.52
C ILE A 20 0.96 2.37 11.61
N LYS A 21 0.25 2.14 12.73
CA LYS A 21 0.70 1.23 13.78
C LYS A 21 0.80 -0.24 13.33
N LEU A 22 -0.03 -0.66 12.37
CA LEU A 22 0.05 -2.01 11.82
C LEU A 22 1.31 -2.21 10.99
N ILE A 23 1.83 -1.17 10.33
CA ILE A 23 3.07 -1.25 9.53
C ILE A 23 4.24 -1.71 10.40
N SER A 24 4.39 -1.15 11.60
CA SER A 24 5.48 -1.52 12.51
C SER A 24 5.32 -2.92 13.12
N SER A 25 4.09 -3.44 13.12
CA SER A 25 3.75 -4.71 13.76
C SER A 25 3.81 -5.90 12.80
N ASN A 26 3.73 -5.65 11.48
CA ASN A 26 3.75 -6.68 10.45
C ASN A 26 5.10 -6.72 9.72
N HIS A 27 6.06 -7.44 10.28
CA HIS A 27 7.42 -7.59 9.73
C HIS A 27 7.43 -8.22 8.33
N PHE A 28 6.53 -9.17 8.05
CA PHE A 28 6.45 -9.82 6.74
C PHE A 28 6.01 -8.83 5.65
N PHE A 29 4.97 -8.04 5.95
CA PHE A 29 4.54 -6.95 5.08
C PHE A 29 5.68 -5.96 4.80
N TYR A 30 6.45 -5.60 5.84
CA TYR A 30 7.57 -4.68 5.69
C TYR A 30 8.66 -5.23 4.76
N ILE A 31 9.04 -6.51 4.93
CA ILE A 31 10.02 -7.18 4.06
C ILE A 31 9.52 -7.22 2.61
N TYR A 32 8.26 -7.62 2.39
CA TYR A 32 7.66 -7.64 1.06
C TYR A 32 7.64 -6.25 0.42
N PHE A 33 7.24 -5.24 1.18
CA PHE A 33 7.21 -3.85 0.71
C PHE A 33 8.60 -3.36 0.29
N ILE A 34 9.63 -3.59 1.10
CA ILE A 34 10.98 -3.14 0.77
C ILE A 34 11.54 -3.91 -0.44
N LEU A 35 11.42 -5.24 -0.48
CA LEU A 35 12.05 -6.04 -1.52
C LEU A 35 11.32 -5.94 -2.86
N ILE A 36 9.99 -6.02 -2.86
CA ILE A 36 9.21 -6.11 -4.11
C ILE A 36 8.80 -4.72 -4.58
N ILE A 37 8.22 -3.91 -3.70
CA ILE A 37 7.67 -2.61 -4.12
C ILE A 37 8.78 -1.57 -4.27
N VAL A 38 9.65 -1.44 -3.27
CA VAL A 38 10.73 -0.44 -3.34
C VAL A 38 11.84 -0.92 -4.25
N LEU A 39 12.53 -2.02 -3.94
CA LEU A 39 13.73 -2.43 -4.70
C LEU A 39 13.41 -2.92 -6.12
N ALA A 40 12.51 -3.88 -6.29
CA ALA A 40 12.18 -4.38 -7.64
C ALA A 40 11.41 -3.35 -8.47
N GLY A 41 10.48 -2.60 -7.87
CA GLY A 41 9.75 -1.56 -8.58
C GLY A 41 10.65 -0.41 -9.05
N THR A 42 11.67 -0.03 -8.28
CA THR A 42 12.66 0.97 -8.71
C THR A 42 13.85 0.36 -9.49
N PHE A 43 13.79 -0.91 -9.89
CA PHE A 43 14.87 -1.59 -10.62
C PHE A 43 15.33 -0.85 -11.88
N GLY A 44 14.42 -0.20 -12.61
CA GLY A 44 14.77 0.63 -13.77
C GLY A 44 15.67 1.83 -13.41
N ILE A 45 15.53 2.37 -12.20
CA ILE A 45 16.40 3.42 -11.64
C ILE A 45 17.75 2.80 -11.23
N TRP A 46 17.73 1.58 -10.65
CA TRP A 46 18.95 0.87 -10.22
C TRP A 46 19.83 0.36 -11.37
N TYR A 47 19.25 -0.10 -12.47
CA TYR A 47 20.02 -0.66 -13.59
C TYR A 47 20.99 0.38 -14.21
N VAL A 48 20.56 1.64 -14.31
CA VAL A 48 21.39 2.77 -14.77
C VAL A 48 22.50 3.12 -13.75
N ILE A 49 22.30 2.79 -12.47
CA ILE A 49 23.28 2.99 -11.38
C ILE A 49 24.41 1.94 -11.42
N PHE A 50 24.33 0.86 -12.20
CA PHE A 50 25.43 -0.12 -12.30
C PHE A 50 26.27 -0.02 -13.60
N SER A 51 25.88 0.82 -14.57
CA SER A 51 26.48 0.84 -15.93
C SER A 51 27.48 1.98 -16.26
N SER A 52 27.84 2.86 -15.32
CA SER A 52 28.70 4.04 -15.53
C SER A 52 29.80 4.17 -14.45
N GLY A 53 30.82 4.97 -14.71
CA GLY A 53 32.01 5.13 -13.85
C GLY A 53 31.92 6.22 -12.78
N GLU A 54 30.76 6.86 -12.58
CA GLU A 54 30.58 7.93 -11.60
C GLU A 54 30.36 7.42 -10.16
N SER A 55 30.51 8.33 -9.18
CA SER A 55 30.24 8.03 -7.77
C SER A 55 28.76 7.65 -7.55
N LEU A 56 28.51 6.69 -6.66
CA LEU A 56 27.18 6.09 -6.43
C LEU A 56 26.13 7.15 -6.04
N TRP A 57 26.48 8.11 -5.18
CA TRP A 57 25.56 9.15 -4.70
C TRP A 57 25.15 10.14 -5.78
N THR A 58 26.10 10.60 -6.60
CA THR A 58 25.82 11.49 -7.73
C THR A 58 24.86 10.84 -8.72
N ARG A 59 25.05 9.55 -8.98
CA ARG A 59 24.21 8.76 -9.89
C ARG A 59 22.81 8.56 -9.34
N LEU A 60 22.68 8.30 -8.05
CA LEU A 60 21.39 8.13 -7.40
C LEU A 60 20.58 9.43 -7.46
N LEU A 61 21.19 10.57 -7.14
CA LEU A 61 20.52 11.87 -7.23
C LEU A 61 20.15 12.24 -8.67
N ASN A 62 21.03 11.98 -9.64
CA ASN A 62 20.76 12.26 -11.06
C ASN A 62 19.64 11.39 -11.64
N ASN A 63 19.48 10.15 -11.15
CA ASN A 63 18.42 9.26 -11.58
C ASN A 63 17.11 9.43 -10.78
N MET A 64 17.13 10.16 -9.67
CA MET A 64 15.93 10.58 -8.92
C MET A 64 15.30 11.85 -9.52
N ASN A 65 15.32 11.98 -10.84
CA ASN A 65 14.64 13.06 -11.53
C ASN A 65 13.12 12.82 -11.56
N THR A 66 12.37 13.88 -11.86
CA THR A 66 10.90 13.83 -11.86
C THR A 66 10.33 12.73 -12.75
N ILE A 67 10.88 12.54 -13.95
CA ILE A 67 10.37 11.57 -14.94
C ILE A 67 10.50 10.14 -14.43
N ASN A 68 11.65 9.79 -13.85
CA ASN A 68 11.90 8.46 -13.31
C ASN A 68 11.00 8.18 -12.10
N LEU A 69 10.84 9.17 -11.21
CA LEU A 69 9.96 9.06 -10.04
C LEU A 69 8.49 8.92 -10.45
N VAL A 70 8.03 9.65 -11.46
CA VAL A 70 6.67 9.52 -12.02
C VAL A 70 6.49 8.14 -12.68
N SER A 71 7.48 7.69 -13.45
CA SER A 71 7.44 6.40 -14.15
C SER A 71 7.31 5.22 -13.19
N PHE A 72 7.86 5.34 -11.98
CA PHE A 72 7.61 4.39 -10.89
C PHE A 72 6.22 4.54 -10.27
N SER A 73 5.84 5.77 -9.91
CA SER A 73 4.63 6.00 -9.10
C SER A 73 3.34 5.79 -9.87
N VAL A 74 3.29 6.11 -11.18
CA VAL A 74 2.07 6.00 -11.97
C VAL A 74 1.54 4.56 -12.05
N PRO A 75 2.34 3.55 -12.41
CA PRO A 75 1.91 2.15 -12.34
C PRO A 75 1.46 1.75 -10.93
N LEU A 76 2.24 2.12 -9.90
CA LEU A 76 1.93 1.77 -8.51
C LEU A 76 0.58 2.33 -8.04
N LEU A 77 0.30 3.59 -8.37
CA LEU A 77 -0.96 4.25 -8.04
C LEU A 77 -2.12 3.64 -8.84
N ALA A 78 -1.90 3.38 -10.13
CA ALA A 78 -2.91 2.78 -11.00
C ALA A 78 -3.34 1.40 -10.50
N THR A 79 -2.39 0.52 -10.16
CA THR A 79 -2.71 -0.81 -9.61
C THR A 79 -3.40 -0.70 -8.26
N THR A 80 -2.96 0.22 -7.38
CA THR A 80 -3.58 0.43 -6.06
C THR A 80 -5.04 0.84 -6.21
N ILE A 81 -5.33 1.81 -7.09
CA ILE A 81 -6.70 2.29 -7.32
C ILE A 81 -7.53 1.17 -7.92
N PHE A 82 -7.01 0.46 -8.92
CA PHE A 82 -7.70 -0.65 -9.57
C PHE A 82 -8.08 -1.75 -8.58
N ASP A 83 -7.14 -2.20 -7.75
CA ASP A 83 -7.38 -3.23 -6.74
C ASP A 83 -8.48 -2.79 -5.76
N LYS A 84 -8.47 -1.52 -5.33
CA LYS A 84 -9.50 -0.99 -4.43
C LYS A 84 -10.88 -0.89 -5.06
N LEU A 85 -10.95 -0.50 -6.33
CA LEU A 85 -12.20 -0.49 -7.08
C LEU A 85 -12.76 -1.91 -7.29
N MET A 86 -11.90 -2.91 -7.50
CA MET A 86 -12.34 -4.30 -7.66
C MET A 86 -12.82 -4.93 -6.35
N VAL A 87 -12.14 -4.66 -5.24
CA VAL A 87 -12.59 -5.11 -3.92
C VAL A 87 -13.96 -4.51 -3.60
N GLU A 88 -14.17 -3.22 -3.89
CA GLU A 88 -15.46 -2.56 -3.68
C GLU A 88 -16.62 -3.19 -4.47
N LYS A 89 -16.40 -3.48 -5.77
CA LYS A 89 -17.42 -4.13 -6.60
C LYS A 89 -17.76 -5.54 -6.13
N THR A 90 -16.79 -6.22 -5.51
CA THR A 90 -16.99 -7.56 -4.97
C THR A 90 -17.63 -7.52 -3.58
N SER A 91 -17.55 -6.38 -2.89
CA SER A 91 -17.97 -6.21 -1.50
C SER A 91 -19.34 -5.52 -1.35
N GLU A 92 -20.19 -5.55 -2.39
CA GLU A 92 -21.59 -5.04 -2.33
C GLU A 92 -22.47 -5.81 -1.32
N GLU A 93 -21.91 -6.78 -0.57
CA GLU A 93 -22.57 -7.51 0.53
C GLU A 93 -22.16 -7.04 1.95
N LEU A 94 -21.43 -5.93 2.12
CA LEU A 94 -20.98 -5.45 3.44
C LEU A 94 -22.09 -4.82 4.29
N GLU A 95 -22.14 -5.22 5.57
CA GLU A 95 -23.03 -4.75 6.64
C GLU A 95 -23.12 -3.21 6.73
N GLU A 96 -24.33 -2.68 6.95
CA GLU A 96 -24.69 -1.25 6.91
C GLU A 96 -23.81 -0.34 7.79
N ASP A 97 -23.17 -0.89 8.83
CA ASP A 97 -22.34 -0.15 9.79
C ASP A 97 -20.93 0.22 9.28
N CYS A 98 -20.41 -0.42 8.22
CA CYS A 98 -19.07 -0.12 7.66
C CYS A 98 -19.07 0.94 6.55
N ILE A 99 -20.25 1.27 6.01
CA ILE A 99 -20.44 2.21 4.90
C ILE A 99 -19.82 3.60 5.14
N PRO A 100 -19.99 4.26 6.31
CA PRO A 100 -19.47 5.61 6.51
C PRO A 100 -17.94 5.66 6.56
N VAL A 101 -17.29 4.70 7.23
CA VAL A 101 -15.82 4.63 7.32
C VAL A 101 -15.21 4.40 5.93
N GLN A 102 -15.80 3.50 5.15
CA GLN A 102 -15.33 3.21 3.80
C GLN A 102 -15.46 4.42 2.86
N ARG A 103 -16.55 5.19 2.96
CA ARG A 103 -16.72 6.43 2.18
C ARG A 103 -15.67 7.48 2.56
N TRP A 104 -15.38 7.66 3.84
CA TRP A 104 -14.35 8.59 4.29
C TRP A 104 -12.95 8.19 3.79
N LEU A 105 -12.62 6.91 3.82
CA LEU A 105 -11.35 6.40 3.28
C LEU A 105 -11.22 6.62 1.77
N LYS A 106 -12.31 6.47 1.00
CA LYS A 106 -12.32 6.80 -0.44
C LYS A 106 -12.07 8.29 -0.68
N LEU A 107 -12.73 9.15 0.08
CA LEU A 107 -12.52 10.59 -0.01
C LEU A 107 -11.07 10.97 0.32
N GLY A 108 -10.50 10.38 1.38
CA GLY A 108 -9.10 10.55 1.74
C GLY A 108 -8.14 10.05 0.65
N SER A 109 -8.48 8.94 -0.03
CA SER A 109 -7.69 8.38 -1.13
C SER A 109 -7.70 9.30 -2.36
N LEU A 110 -8.86 9.84 -2.73
CA LEU A 110 -8.99 10.82 -3.81
C LEU A 110 -8.19 12.09 -3.49
N PHE A 111 -8.28 12.58 -2.25
CA PHE A 111 -7.53 13.74 -1.79
C PHE A 111 -6.01 13.51 -1.86
N MET A 112 -5.53 12.35 -1.41
CA MET A 112 -4.13 11.96 -1.53
C MET A 112 -3.65 11.92 -2.98
N PHE A 113 -4.46 11.39 -3.90
CA PHE A 113 -4.13 11.36 -5.33
C PHE A 113 -3.98 12.76 -5.93
N ILE A 114 -4.88 13.68 -5.57
CA ILE A 114 -4.80 15.09 -6.00
C ILE A 114 -3.52 15.74 -5.48
N ILE A 115 -3.17 15.54 -4.20
CA ILE A 115 -1.92 16.08 -3.61
C ILE A 115 -0.69 15.55 -4.37
N ILE A 116 -0.62 14.25 -4.61
CA ILE A 116 0.51 13.62 -5.32
C ILE A 116 0.63 14.22 -6.73
N THR A 117 -0.49 14.40 -7.43
CA THR A 117 -0.52 14.99 -8.77
C THR A 117 -0.02 16.43 -8.77
N ILE A 118 -0.46 17.25 -7.81
CA ILE A 118 0.01 18.64 -7.66
C ILE A 118 1.51 18.69 -7.41
N PHE A 119 2.03 17.83 -6.52
CA PHE A 119 3.45 17.80 -6.19
C PHE A 119 4.32 17.40 -7.39
N TYR A 120 3.85 16.43 -8.19
CA TYR A 120 4.52 16.10 -9.45
C TYR A 120 4.43 17.23 -10.48
N GLY A 121 3.29 17.93 -10.56
CA GLY A 121 3.12 19.09 -11.44
C GLY A 121 4.09 20.23 -11.10
N ILE A 122 4.24 20.56 -9.80
CA ILE A 122 5.22 21.56 -9.33
C ILE A 122 6.64 21.06 -9.62
N GLY A 123 6.92 19.79 -9.31
CA GLY A 123 8.23 19.20 -9.51
C GLY A 123 8.66 19.09 -10.98
N ALA A 124 7.72 18.98 -11.92
CA ALA A 124 8.00 18.95 -13.36
C ALA A 124 8.71 20.21 -13.87
N GLY A 125 8.54 21.35 -13.19
CA GLY A 125 9.25 22.59 -13.52
C GLY A 125 10.78 22.50 -13.40
N SER A 126 11.30 21.50 -12.68
CA SER A 126 12.75 21.26 -12.53
C SER A 126 13.38 20.40 -13.63
N GLY A 127 12.60 19.94 -14.61
CA GLY A 127 13.09 19.23 -15.80
C GLY A 127 13.78 17.90 -15.47
N SER A 128 15.03 17.75 -15.93
CA SER A 128 15.83 16.52 -15.80
C SER A 128 16.67 16.44 -14.51
N VAL A 129 16.50 17.39 -13.59
CA VAL A 129 17.26 17.47 -12.33
C VAL A 129 16.43 16.92 -11.17
N PHE A 130 17.10 16.58 -10.07
CA PHE A 130 16.43 16.21 -8.82
C PHE A 130 15.46 17.30 -8.35
N SER A 131 14.26 16.87 -7.96
CA SER A 131 13.21 17.74 -7.42
C SER A 131 12.76 17.24 -6.06
N PHE A 132 12.88 18.10 -5.05
CA PHE A 132 12.37 17.78 -3.72
C PHE A 132 10.86 17.52 -3.73
N TRP A 133 10.09 18.26 -4.55
CA TRP A 133 8.64 18.08 -4.67
C TRP A 133 8.26 16.74 -5.29
N SER A 134 9.00 16.31 -6.32
CA SER A 134 8.76 14.99 -6.94
C SER A 134 9.20 13.85 -6.04
N PHE A 135 10.27 14.03 -5.26
CA PHE A 135 10.69 13.06 -4.26
C PHE A 135 9.65 12.92 -3.12
N ALA A 136 9.07 14.03 -2.67
CA ALA A 136 7.97 14.02 -1.72
C ALA A 136 6.73 13.32 -2.30
N ALA A 137 6.36 13.59 -3.56
CA ALA A 137 5.25 12.93 -4.25
C ALA A 137 5.46 11.40 -4.37
N TRP A 138 6.68 10.98 -4.68
CA TRP A 138 7.07 9.57 -4.73
C TRP A 138 6.94 8.91 -3.36
N SER A 139 7.44 9.57 -2.31
CA SER A 139 7.34 9.08 -0.93
C SER A 139 5.89 8.96 -0.47
N LEU A 140 5.04 9.94 -0.83
CA LEU A 140 3.60 9.89 -0.57
C LEU A 140 2.91 8.77 -1.34
N SER A 141 3.34 8.47 -2.57
CA SER A 141 2.81 7.36 -3.36
C SER A 141 3.12 6.01 -2.71
N LEU A 142 4.34 5.83 -2.21
CA LEU A 142 4.72 4.65 -1.43
C LEU A 142 3.89 4.53 -0.15
N LEU A 143 3.75 5.63 0.61
CA LEU A 143 2.95 5.65 1.83
C LEU A 143 1.49 5.30 1.55
N TYR A 144 0.91 5.86 0.49
CA TYR A 144 -0.45 5.55 0.07
C TYR A 144 -0.63 4.07 -0.29
N TRP A 145 0.31 3.49 -1.04
CA TRP A 145 0.29 2.06 -1.34
C TRP A 145 0.32 1.22 -0.06
N VAL A 146 1.19 1.57 0.90
CA VAL A 146 1.31 0.86 2.17
C VAL A 146 0.02 0.91 2.97
N LEU A 147 -0.54 2.11 3.19
CA LEU A 147 -1.78 2.28 3.95
C LEU A 147 -2.96 1.55 3.29
N SER A 148 -2.94 1.47 1.96
CA SER A 148 -3.95 0.75 1.20
C SER A 148 -3.80 -0.77 1.33
N ASN A 149 -2.58 -1.30 1.41
CA ASN A 149 -2.32 -2.74 1.33
C ASN A 149 -1.95 -3.42 2.66
N ILE A 150 -1.73 -2.68 3.75
CA ILE A 150 -1.30 -3.25 5.04
C ILE A 150 -2.25 -4.30 5.61
N GLU A 151 -3.54 -4.22 5.27
CA GLU A 151 -4.57 -5.16 5.71
C GLU A 151 -4.95 -6.18 4.64
N ASN A 152 -4.27 -6.17 3.49
CA ASN A 152 -4.52 -7.16 2.46
C ASN A 152 -4.10 -8.54 2.99
N PRO A 153 -5.03 -9.52 3.03
CA PRO A 153 -4.73 -10.84 3.58
C PRO A 153 -3.59 -11.54 2.84
N ASN A 154 -3.35 -11.22 1.57
CA ASN A 154 -2.24 -11.76 0.77
C ASN A 154 -0.86 -11.37 1.32
N TYR A 155 -0.78 -10.28 2.09
CA TYR A 155 0.45 -9.81 2.72
C TYR A 155 0.45 -10.00 4.24
N SER A 156 -0.56 -10.69 4.78
CA SER A 156 -0.54 -11.23 6.13
C SER A 156 -0.07 -12.67 6.07
N MET A 157 0.98 -12.99 6.83
CA MET A 157 1.36 -14.38 7.04
C MET A 157 0.33 -15.00 7.97
N ASN A 158 -0.83 -15.39 7.43
CA ASN A 158 -1.73 -16.29 8.13
C ASN A 158 -1.03 -17.64 8.16
N ILE A 159 -0.21 -17.85 9.19
CA ILE A 159 0.27 -19.18 9.55
C ILE A 159 -0.98 -19.89 10.05
N ASP A 160 -1.69 -20.49 9.12
CA ASP A 160 -2.77 -21.39 9.40
C ASP A 160 -2.13 -22.61 10.07
N LEU A 161 -2.11 -22.64 11.41
CA LEU A 161 -1.58 -23.73 12.24
C LEU A 161 -2.26 -25.08 11.93
N LYS A 162 -3.21 -25.13 10.99
CA LYS A 162 -3.99 -26.31 10.60
C LYS A 162 -3.87 -26.76 9.14
N SER A 163 -3.16 -26.09 8.22
CA SER A 163 -3.05 -26.58 6.83
C SER A 163 -1.73 -27.31 6.51
N SER A 164 -1.69 -28.55 7.01
CA SER A 164 -1.22 -29.80 6.39
C SER A 164 -0.08 -29.82 5.34
N SER A 165 1.03 -30.45 5.73
CA SER A 165 1.76 -31.41 4.89
C SER A 165 2.17 -32.62 5.74
N GLY A 166 1.54 -33.77 5.48
CA GLY A 166 1.87 -35.05 6.11
C GLY A 166 0.63 -35.88 6.43
N GLY A 167 -0.02 -36.42 5.40
CA GLY A 167 -1.27 -37.17 5.56
C GLY A 167 -1.12 -38.44 6.40
N THR A 168 -2.14 -38.75 7.19
CA THR A 168 -2.61 -40.12 7.35
C THR A 168 -4.12 -40.14 7.61
N LYS A 169 -4.75 -41.09 6.94
CA LYS A 169 -6.18 -41.31 6.77
C LYS A 169 -6.96 -41.55 8.08
N ILE A 170 -8.22 -41.12 8.05
CA ILE A 170 -9.45 -41.76 8.55
C ILE A 170 -9.49 -42.15 10.05
N GLY A 171 -10.38 -41.48 10.78
CA GLY A 171 -10.94 -41.95 12.05
C GLY A 171 -12.33 -41.34 12.25
N SER A 172 -13.34 -42.21 12.16
CA SER A 172 -14.79 -41.93 12.10
C SER A 172 -15.36 -41.02 13.20
N VAL A 173 -16.46 -40.36 12.83
CA VAL A 173 -17.37 -39.49 13.61
C VAL A 173 -18.12 -40.21 14.75
N ASP A 174 -17.68 -41.38 15.23
CA ASP A 174 -18.49 -42.22 16.15
C ASP A 174 -17.98 -42.35 17.60
N ASN A 175 -16.82 -41.80 17.98
CA ASN A 175 -16.20 -42.12 19.29
C ASN A 175 -16.28 -41.07 20.41
N LEU A 176 -17.11 -40.03 20.30
CA LEU A 176 -17.31 -39.06 21.41
C LEU A 176 -18.72 -39.04 22.00
N ARG A 177 -19.53 -40.09 21.78
CA ARG A 177 -20.85 -40.22 22.41
C ARG A 177 -20.94 -41.30 23.50
N ARG A 178 -19.87 -41.99 23.91
CA ARG A 178 -19.90 -42.91 25.07
C ARG A 178 -18.56 -42.96 25.78
N GLY A 179 -18.55 -42.61 27.06
CA GLY A 179 -17.41 -42.67 27.99
C GLY A 179 -17.60 -41.69 29.12
#